data_AF-A0A6P1E381-F1
#
_entry.id   AF-A0A6P1E381-F1
#
_cell.length_a   1.000
_cell.length_b   1.000
_cell.length_c   1.000
_cell.angle_alpha   90.00
_cell.angle_beta   90.00
_cell.angle_gamma   90.00
#
_symmetry.space_group_name_H-M   'P 1'
#
loop_
_entity.id
_entity.type
_entity.pdbx_description
1 polymer ?
#
loop_
_entity_poly.entity_id
_entity_poly.type
_entity_poly.pdbx_seq_one_letter_code
_entity_poly.pdbx_strand_id
1 'polypeptide(L)'
;MTPRDLRRPRPNPELKSWERVIARESAAFRRSETLSERRGIAAMLRETLEMYLDEPAEMLDLAPGALPVRLAAVQVGDQTLTGPSPFADDNHVGDHFYQGGDGSISPGLTEAQCALVDPWTLSGYVVRHWRRLYRSTAPTQYHLTSETALDHVRSRARKQDIWREHFYGLLLDPAGYHQGRISAVVSEHRRLADAIRRAERVAGQLEIRCLVAQLEGAISIR
;
A
#
# COMPACT_ATOMS: atom_id res chain seq x y z
N MET A 1 5.10 -23.67 14.54
CA MET A 1 4.22 -22.54 14.88
C MET A 1 2.97 -22.65 14.02
N THR A 2 1.80 -22.77 14.63
CA THR A 2 0.51 -22.74 13.93
C THR A 2 0.34 -21.38 13.27
N PRO A 3 -0.13 -21.29 12.01
CA PRO A 3 -0.41 -20.00 11.38
C PRO A 3 -1.39 -19.21 12.26
N ARG A 4 -1.06 -17.96 12.58
CA ARG A 4 -1.94 -17.08 13.33
C ARG A 4 -3.19 -16.81 12.50
N ASP A 5 -4.36 -17.02 13.08
CA ASP A 5 -5.64 -16.65 12.48
C ASP A 5 -5.79 -15.12 12.49
N LEU A 6 -5.75 -14.51 11.31
CA LEU A 6 -5.82 -13.06 11.11
C LEU A 6 -7.23 -12.48 11.33
N ARG A 7 -8.25 -13.35 11.47
CA ARG A 7 -9.64 -12.95 11.75
C ARG A 7 -9.95 -12.87 13.24
N ARG A 8 -8.98 -13.16 14.12
CA ARG A 8 -9.16 -13.07 15.57
C ARG A 8 -8.65 -11.73 16.10
N PRO A 9 -9.39 -11.10 17.03
CA PRO A 9 -8.91 -9.90 17.70
C PRO A 9 -7.56 -10.14 18.34
N ARG A 10 -6.73 -9.10 18.32
CA ARG A 10 -5.42 -9.09 18.97
C ARG A 10 -5.15 -7.75 19.61
N PRO A 11 -4.23 -7.68 20.58
CA PRO A 11 -3.75 -6.40 21.08
C PRO A 11 -3.28 -5.50 19.93
N ASN A 12 -3.74 -4.25 19.98
CA ASN A 12 -3.36 -3.23 19.01
C ASN A 12 -1.86 -2.91 19.15
N PRO A 13 -1.04 -3.16 18.12
CA PRO A 13 0.41 -2.97 18.22
C PRO A 13 0.75 -1.48 18.14
N GLU A 14 -0.15 -0.64 17.62
CA GLU A 14 0.04 0.79 17.41
C GLU A 14 0.04 1.53 18.75
N LEU A 15 -0.72 1.04 19.74
CA LEU A 15 -0.67 1.54 21.12
C LEU A 15 0.76 1.54 21.68
N LYS A 16 1.55 0.51 21.37
CA LYS A 16 2.96 0.44 21.83
C LYS A 16 3.85 1.48 21.15
N SER A 17 3.58 1.84 19.88
CA SER A 17 4.29 2.96 19.24
C SER A 17 3.89 4.29 19.86
N TRP A 18 2.61 4.51 20.12
CA TRP A 18 2.11 5.72 20.77
C TRP A 18 2.69 5.89 22.18
N GLU A 19 2.74 4.84 22.99
CA GLU A 19 3.37 4.84 24.32
C GLU A 19 4.84 5.28 24.28
N ARG A 20 5.59 4.87 23.25
CA ARG A 20 6.99 5.30 23.08
C ARG A 20 7.09 6.79 22.75
N VAL A 21 6.20 7.31 21.90
CA VAL A 21 6.14 8.75 21.59
C VAL A 21 5.79 9.53 22.85
N ILE A 22 4.75 9.12 23.59
CA ILE A 22 4.34 9.74 24.86
C ILE A 22 5.51 9.78 25.86
N ALA A 23 6.23 8.67 26.03
CA ALA A 23 7.38 8.60 26.92
C ALA A 23 8.52 9.54 26.49
N ARG A 24 8.81 9.58 25.17
CA ARG A 24 9.82 10.47 24.59
C ARG A 24 9.48 11.94 24.82
N GLU A 25 8.27 12.36 24.45
CA GLU A 25 7.82 13.75 24.56
C GLU A 25 7.70 14.18 26.02
N SER A 26 7.22 13.30 26.92
CA SER A 26 7.19 13.58 28.36
C SER A 26 8.58 13.83 28.93
N ALA A 27 9.57 13.05 28.50
CA ALA A 27 10.95 13.23 28.94
C ALA A 27 11.60 14.49 28.32
N ALA A 28 11.21 14.87 27.09
CA ALA A 28 11.64 16.11 26.46
C ALA A 28 11.05 17.34 27.18
N PHE A 29 9.75 17.30 27.51
CA PHE A 29 9.06 18.37 28.23
C PHE A 29 9.73 18.69 29.58
N ARG A 30 10.10 17.66 30.35
CA ARG A 30 10.78 17.82 31.65
C ARG A 30 12.19 18.40 31.52
N ARG A 31 12.88 18.11 30.42
CA ARG A 31 14.26 18.57 30.16
C ARG A 31 14.33 19.94 29.47
N SER A 32 13.20 20.47 29.02
CA SER A 32 13.16 21.72 28.26
C SER A 32 13.46 22.93 29.14
N GLU A 33 14.37 23.78 28.67
CA GLU A 33 14.85 24.95 29.41
C GLU A 33 13.96 26.17 29.18
N THR A 34 13.34 26.28 27.99
CA THR A 34 12.51 27.44 27.64
C THR A 34 11.01 27.15 27.73
N LEU A 35 10.23 28.20 28.03
CA LEU A 35 8.77 28.12 28.05
C LEU A 35 8.20 27.84 26.65
N SER A 36 8.82 28.38 25.60
CA SER A 36 8.37 28.19 24.22
C SER A 36 8.48 26.72 23.79
N GLU A 37 9.62 26.08 24.06
CA GLU A 37 9.82 24.65 23.77
C GLU A 37 8.85 23.78 24.57
N ARG A 38 8.66 24.07 25.86
CA ARG A 38 7.68 23.36 26.69
C ARG A 38 6.28 23.44 26.09
N ARG A 39 5.84 24.62 25.62
CA ARG A 39 4.53 24.78 25.00
C ARG A 39 4.40 23.99 23.70
N GLY A 40 5.45 23.97 22.87
CA GLY A 40 5.50 23.16 21.65
C GLY A 40 5.37 21.66 21.95
N ILE A 41 6.16 21.16 22.90
CA ILE A 41 6.13 19.74 23.30
C ILE A 41 4.80 19.38 23.96
N ALA A 42 4.23 20.26 24.79
CA ALA A 42 2.92 20.03 25.39
C ALA A 42 1.80 19.91 24.34
N ALA A 43 1.87 20.69 23.26
CA ALA A 43 0.90 20.58 22.17
C ALA A 43 0.99 19.21 21.47
N MET A 44 2.21 18.76 21.13
CA MET A 44 2.43 17.43 20.55
C MET A 44 2.00 16.31 21.49
N LEU A 45 2.31 16.43 22.78
CA LEU A 45 1.92 15.45 23.80
C LEU A 45 0.40 15.35 23.92
N ARG A 46 -0.31 16.50 23.92
CA ARG A 46 -1.77 16.53 23.95
C ARG A 46 -2.37 15.79 22.75
N GLU A 47 -1.95 16.13 21.54
CA GLU A 47 -2.42 15.49 20.32
C GLU A 47 -2.13 13.96 20.33
N THR A 48 -0.93 13.57 20.74
CA THR A 48 -0.54 12.16 20.84
C THR A 48 -1.40 11.40 21.86
N LEU A 49 -1.73 12.02 23.00
CA LEU A 49 -2.58 11.42 24.04
C LEU A 49 -4.04 11.30 23.57
N GLU A 50 -4.56 12.31 22.88
CA GLU A 50 -5.88 12.26 22.26
C GLU A 50 -5.96 11.07 21.28
N MET A 51 -4.98 10.95 20.36
CA MET A 51 -4.89 9.80 19.45
C MET A 51 -4.78 8.46 20.18
N TYR A 52 -3.99 8.37 21.26
CA TYR A 52 -3.85 7.13 22.05
C TYR A 52 -5.16 6.70 22.72
N LEU A 53 -5.95 7.66 23.22
CA LEU A 53 -7.22 7.37 23.88
C LEU A 53 -8.32 6.96 22.90
N ASP A 54 -8.28 7.50 21.68
CA ASP A 54 -9.24 7.17 20.62
C ASP A 54 -8.95 5.81 19.95
N GLU A 55 -7.73 5.30 20.10
CA GLU A 55 -7.28 4.07 19.47
C GLU A 55 -7.82 2.82 20.20
N PRO A 56 -8.46 1.85 19.51
CA PRO A 56 -9.00 0.66 20.14
C PRO A 56 -7.93 -0.24 20.76
N ALA A 57 -8.24 -0.82 21.93
CA ALA A 57 -7.34 -1.75 22.65
C ALA A 57 -7.03 -3.03 21.87
N GLU A 58 -8.01 -3.51 21.11
CA GLU A 58 -7.91 -4.68 20.25
C GLU A 58 -8.23 -4.32 18.81
N MET A 59 -7.59 -5.02 17.88
CA MET A 59 -7.82 -4.85 16.46
C MET A 59 -7.95 -6.21 15.75
N LEU A 60 -8.67 -6.21 14.64
CA LEU A 60 -8.76 -7.33 13.71
C LEU A 60 -7.85 -7.07 12.53
N ASP A 61 -6.95 -7.99 12.18
CA ASP A 61 -6.05 -7.81 11.02
C ASP A 61 -6.79 -7.92 9.68
N LEU A 62 -7.81 -8.78 9.63
CA LEU A 62 -8.73 -8.92 8.51
C LEU A 62 -10.15 -8.67 9.00
N ALA A 63 -10.82 -7.70 8.37
CA ALA A 63 -12.22 -7.43 8.59
C ALA A 63 -13.05 -7.81 7.35
N PRO A 64 -14.28 -8.33 7.53
CA PRO A 64 -15.16 -8.66 6.42
C PRO A 64 -15.62 -7.40 5.69
N GLY A 65 -15.85 -7.52 4.38
CA GLY A 65 -16.29 -6.43 3.52
C GLY A 65 -15.11 -5.73 2.85
N ALA A 66 -14.97 -5.96 1.54
CA ALA A 66 -14.07 -5.20 0.70
C ALA A 66 -14.52 -3.74 0.64
N LEU A 67 -13.57 -2.81 0.75
CA LEU A 67 -13.88 -1.39 0.58
C LEU A 67 -14.08 -1.08 -0.91
N PRO A 68 -14.99 -0.16 -1.26
CA PRO A 68 -15.17 0.25 -2.64
C PRO A 68 -13.87 0.87 -3.17
N VAL A 69 -13.34 0.32 -4.25
CA VAL A 69 -12.16 0.88 -4.93
C VAL A 69 -12.56 2.18 -5.61
N ARG A 70 -11.87 3.27 -5.27
CA ARG A 70 -11.97 4.55 -5.97
C ARG A 70 -10.63 4.82 -6.62
N LEU A 71 -10.51 4.47 -7.90
CA LEU A 71 -9.36 4.90 -8.69
C LEU A 71 -9.45 6.41 -8.86
N ALA A 72 -8.36 7.11 -8.55
CA ALA A 72 -8.27 8.53 -8.84
C ALA A 72 -8.25 8.70 -10.36
N ALA A 73 -9.14 9.57 -10.87
CA ALA A 73 -9.02 10.00 -12.25
C ALA A 73 -7.69 10.76 -12.41
N VAL A 74 -6.93 10.42 -13.44
CA VAL A 74 -5.63 11.07 -13.69
C VAL A 74 -5.82 12.14 -14.73
N GLN A 75 -5.53 13.39 -14.36
CA GLN A 75 -5.53 14.49 -15.32
C GLN A 75 -4.19 14.53 -16.07
N VAL A 76 -4.25 14.53 -17.40
CA VAL A 76 -3.10 14.69 -18.28
C VAL A 76 -3.41 15.78 -19.30
N GLY A 77 -2.81 16.95 -19.13
CA GLY A 77 -3.22 18.15 -19.89
C GLY A 77 -4.72 18.41 -19.72
N ASP A 78 -5.44 18.52 -20.83
CA ASP A 78 -6.90 18.73 -20.84
C ASP A 78 -7.72 17.43 -20.76
N GLN A 79 -7.06 16.26 -20.69
CA GLN A 79 -7.74 14.97 -20.67
C GLN A 79 -7.83 14.39 -19.26
N THR A 80 -9.03 13.99 -18.85
CA THR A 80 -9.25 13.16 -17.66
C THR A 80 -9.22 11.69 -18.05
N LEU A 81 -8.18 10.98 -17.63
CA LEU A 81 -8.07 9.54 -17.83
C LEU A 81 -8.89 8.82 -16.77
N THR A 82 -9.86 8.06 -17.24
CA THR A 82 -10.65 7.13 -16.45
C THR A 82 -10.51 5.75 -17.06
N GLY A 83 -10.37 4.74 -16.22
CA GLY A 83 -10.23 3.37 -16.70
C GLY A 83 -10.60 2.36 -15.62
N PRO A 84 -10.87 1.11 -16.02
CA PRO A 84 -11.19 0.06 -15.09
C PRO A 84 -9.95 -0.35 -14.27
N SER A 85 -10.17 -0.85 -13.05
CA SER A 85 -9.07 -1.38 -12.22
C SER A 85 -8.36 -2.53 -12.93
N PRO A 86 -7.02 -2.65 -12.86
CA PRO A 86 -6.32 -3.82 -13.39
C PRO A 86 -6.72 -5.13 -12.67
N PHE A 87 -7.44 -5.02 -11.54
CA PHE A 87 -8.02 -6.13 -10.79
C PHE A 87 -9.47 -6.49 -11.21
N ALA A 88 -10.10 -5.69 -12.08
CA ALA A 88 -11.43 -5.95 -12.64
C ALA A 88 -11.43 -7.12 -13.64
N ASP A 89 -12.62 -7.66 -13.97
CA ASP A 89 -12.80 -8.87 -14.79
C ASP A 89 -12.33 -8.76 -16.25
N ASP A 90 -12.20 -9.94 -16.89
CA ASP A 90 -11.40 -10.26 -18.07
C ASP A 90 -11.84 -9.61 -19.41
N ASN A 91 -12.80 -8.69 -19.38
CA ASN A 91 -13.30 -7.99 -20.58
C ASN A 91 -12.66 -6.61 -20.81
N HIS A 92 -11.54 -6.32 -20.16
CA HIS A 92 -10.88 -5.02 -20.25
C HIS A 92 -9.53 -5.07 -20.97
N VAL A 93 -9.42 -4.19 -21.97
CA VAL A 93 -8.37 -4.05 -22.99
C VAL A 93 -7.08 -3.40 -22.42
N GLY A 94 -6.78 -3.62 -21.14
CA GLY A 94 -5.62 -3.03 -20.47
C GLY A 94 -4.82 -4.08 -19.74
N ASP A 95 -3.82 -4.67 -20.41
CA ASP A 95 -2.80 -5.49 -19.73
C ASP A 95 -1.75 -4.61 -19.05
N HIS A 96 -1.77 -3.29 -19.25
CA HIS A 96 -0.77 -2.37 -18.75
C HIS A 96 -1.37 -1.37 -17.77
N PHE A 97 -0.63 -1.09 -16.69
CA PHE A 97 -1.00 -0.11 -15.69
C PHE A 97 0.24 0.53 -15.06
N TYR A 98 0.01 1.65 -14.39
CA TYR A 98 1.07 2.43 -13.77
C TYR A 98 0.85 2.48 -12.26
N GLN A 99 1.95 2.47 -11.51
CA GLN A 99 1.94 2.56 -10.06
C GLN A 99 2.81 3.72 -9.59
N GLY A 100 2.24 4.63 -8.78
CA GLY A 100 2.96 5.71 -8.13
C GLY A 100 3.84 5.22 -6.97
N GLY A 101 4.74 6.08 -6.47
CA GLY A 101 5.60 5.78 -5.32
C GLY A 101 4.83 5.53 -4.01
N ASP A 102 3.63 6.06 -3.90
CA ASP A 102 2.65 5.85 -2.82
C ASP A 102 1.85 4.54 -2.96
N GLY A 103 2.04 3.80 -4.06
CA GLY A 103 1.30 2.57 -4.37
C GLY A 103 -0.05 2.80 -5.04
N SER A 104 -0.41 4.05 -5.37
CA SER A 104 -1.59 4.35 -6.19
C SER A 104 -1.49 3.67 -7.55
N ILE A 105 -2.61 3.21 -8.10
CA ILE A 105 -2.68 2.56 -9.42
C ILE A 105 -3.50 3.41 -10.38
N SER A 106 -2.98 3.58 -11.59
CA SER A 106 -3.70 4.19 -12.70
C SER A 106 -3.71 3.27 -13.92
N PRO A 107 -4.90 2.94 -14.47
CA PRO A 107 -5.01 2.23 -15.74
C PRO A 107 -4.76 3.17 -16.92
N GLY A 108 -3.99 2.71 -17.91
CA GLY A 108 -4.01 3.31 -19.26
C GLY A 108 -3.34 4.67 -19.44
N LEU A 109 -2.27 4.98 -18.70
CA LEU A 109 -1.36 6.03 -19.17
C LEU A 109 -0.61 5.54 -20.42
N THR A 110 -0.41 6.41 -21.40
CA THR A 110 0.58 6.17 -22.47
C THR A 110 1.87 6.90 -22.15
N GLU A 111 2.99 6.45 -22.71
CA GLU A 111 4.30 7.13 -22.54
C GLU A 111 4.23 8.62 -22.94
N ALA A 112 3.52 8.92 -24.03
CA ALA A 112 3.28 10.30 -24.48
C ALA A 112 2.45 11.13 -23.48
N GLN A 113 1.48 10.50 -22.81
CA GLN A 113 0.67 11.15 -21.77
C GLN A 113 1.50 11.39 -20.49
N CYS A 114 2.35 10.46 -20.09
CA CYS A 114 3.28 10.69 -18.97
C CYS A 114 4.26 11.85 -19.25
N ALA A 115 4.63 12.07 -20.50
CA ALA A 115 5.50 13.19 -20.90
C ALA A 115 4.79 14.57 -20.85
N LEU A 116 3.44 14.60 -20.85
CA LEU A 116 2.62 15.81 -20.80
C LEU A 116 2.15 16.18 -19.38
N VAL A 117 2.32 15.28 -18.40
CA VAL A 117 2.07 15.61 -17.00
C VAL A 117 3.20 16.53 -16.54
N ASP A 118 2.84 17.72 -16.07
CA ASP A 118 3.83 18.68 -15.57
C ASP A 118 4.65 18.05 -14.42
N PRO A 119 5.94 17.75 -14.65
CA PRO A 119 6.81 17.13 -13.64
C PRO A 119 7.04 18.04 -12.43
N TRP A 120 6.77 19.36 -12.55
CA TRP A 120 6.97 20.34 -11.49
C TRP A 120 6.03 20.17 -10.27
N THR A 121 5.02 19.29 -10.35
CA THR A 121 4.22 18.86 -9.18
C THR A 121 4.63 17.51 -8.57
N LEU A 122 5.59 16.79 -9.18
CA LEU A 122 5.97 15.42 -8.83
C LEU A 122 7.51 15.17 -8.85
N SER A 123 8.32 16.21 -8.67
CA SER A 123 9.79 16.07 -8.57
C SER A 123 10.17 15.03 -7.49
N GLY A 124 10.87 13.97 -7.88
CA GLY A 124 11.30 12.88 -6.99
C GLY A 124 10.40 11.64 -6.96
N TYR A 125 9.32 11.61 -7.77
CA TYR A 125 8.44 10.44 -7.90
C TYR A 125 8.92 9.48 -8.99
N VAL A 126 8.92 8.19 -8.66
CA VAL A 126 9.11 7.08 -9.59
C VAL A 126 7.74 6.51 -9.93
N VAL A 127 7.38 6.50 -11.21
CA VAL A 127 6.17 5.82 -11.69
C VAL A 127 6.58 4.51 -12.35
N ARG A 128 6.06 3.38 -11.84
CA ARG A 128 6.35 2.05 -12.37
C ARG A 128 5.34 1.64 -13.41
N HIS A 129 5.80 1.12 -14.55
CA HIS A 129 4.98 0.55 -15.60
C HIS A 129 4.95 -0.97 -15.46
N TRP A 130 3.74 -1.50 -15.32
CA TRP A 130 3.48 -2.91 -15.07
C TRP A 130 2.65 -3.52 -16.18
N ARG A 131 3.03 -4.72 -16.61
CA ARG A 131 2.18 -5.60 -17.41
C ARG A 131 1.57 -6.67 -16.54
N ARG A 132 0.25 -6.68 -16.44
CA ARG A 132 -0.55 -7.75 -15.84
C ARG A 132 -0.32 -9.07 -16.57
N LEU A 133 -0.03 -10.13 -15.82
CA LEU A 133 0.18 -11.48 -16.35
C LEU A 133 -0.75 -12.53 -15.76
N TYR A 134 -1.18 -12.32 -14.51
CA TYR A 134 -2.04 -13.26 -13.82
C TYR A 134 -2.87 -12.56 -12.75
N ARG A 135 -4.04 -13.12 -12.48
CA ARG A 135 -4.97 -12.68 -11.44
C ARG A 135 -5.42 -13.90 -10.67
N SER A 136 -5.42 -13.81 -9.34
CA SER A 136 -5.85 -14.93 -8.51
C SER A 136 -7.35 -15.20 -8.65
N THR A 137 -7.73 -16.46 -8.44
CA THR A 137 -9.12 -16.90 -8.59
C THR A 137 -10.06 -16.39 -7.50
N ALA A 138 -9.55 -16.22 -6.27
CA ALA A 138 -10.36 -15.77 -5.14
C ALA A 138 -10.87 -14.33 -5.34
N PRO A 139 -12.15 -14.04 -5.09
CA PRO A 139 -12.66 -12.68 -5.01
C PRO A 139 -12.17 -12.00 -3.73
N THR A 140 -12.12 -10.66 -3.74
CA THR A 140 -11.83 -9.88 -2.54
C THR A 140 -13.07 -9.82 -1.65
N GLN A 141 -13.02 -10.49 -0.50
CA GLN A 141 -14.11 -10.56 0.48
C GLN A 141 -13.77 -9.82 1.78
N TYR A 142 -12.49 -9.67 2.08
CA TYR A 142 -11.98 -9.04 3.30
C TYR A 142 -11.11 -7.84 2.96
N HIS A 143 -10.83 -7.02 3.98
CA HIS A 143 -9.80 -5.99 3.91
C HIS A 143 -8.82 -6.11 5.06
N LEU A 144 -7.55 -5.88 4.76
CA LEU A 144 -6.48 -5.68 5.73
C LEU A 144 -6.62 -4.30 6.37
N THR A 145 -6.60 -4.26 7.70
CA THR A 145 -6.87 -3.06 8.50
C THR A 145 -5.62 -2.31 8.94
N SER A 146 -4.43 -2.91 8.83
CA SER A 146 -3.18 -2.30 9.29
C SER A 146 -1.96 -2.66 8.44
N GLU A 147 -0.97 -1.77 8.47
CA GLU A 147 0.37 -2.02 7.91
C GLU A 147 1.06 -3.22 8.59
N THR A 148 0.83 -3.42 9.90
CA THR A 148 1.42 -4.56 10.63
C THR A 148 0.92 -5.90 10.06
N ALA A 149 -0.37 -5.98 9.73
CA ALA A 149 -0.95 -7.17 9.09
C ALA A 149 -0.37 -7.38 7.68
N LEU A 150 -0.17 -6.30 6.92
CA LEU A 150 0.48 -6.37 5.62
C LEU A 150 1.93 -6.84 5.72
N ASP A 151 2.69 -6.37 6.70
CA ASP A 151 4.09 -6.76 6.90
C ASP A 151 4.25 -8.25 7.24
N HIS A 152 3.24 -8.87 7.86
CA HIS A 152 3.24 -10.32 8.09
C HIS A 152 3.10 -11.15 6.81
N VAL A 153 2.45 -10.60 5.79
CA VAL A 153 2.28 -11.30 4.50
C VAL A 153 3.29 -10.85 3.45
N ARG A 154 3.89 -9.67 3.62
CA ARG A 154 5.02 -9.21 2.81
C ARG A 154 6.20 -10.16 2.97
N SER A 155 6.80 -10.54 1.85
CA SER A 155 8.14 -11.15 1.92
C SER A 155 9.14 -10.06 2.34
N ARG A 156 10.17 -10.42 3.11
CA ARG A 156 11.31 -9.52 3.32
C ARG A 156 11.86 -9.12 1.96
N ALA A 157 11.60 -7.88 1.55
CA ALA A 157 12.15 -7.34 0.32
C ALA A 157 13.67 -7.38 0.45
N ARG A 158 14.34 -8.09 -0.45
CA ARG A 158 15.75 -7.80 -0.68
C ARG A 158 15.79 -6.41 -1.28
N LYS A 159 16.73 -5.55 -0.87
CA LYS A 159 17.05 -4.33 -1.61
C LYS A 159 17.56 -4.76 -2.98
N GLN A 160 16.65 -4.99 -3.91
CA GLN A 160 16.98 -5.29 -5.30
C GLN A 160 17.07 -3.95 -6.00
N ASP A 161 18.05 -3.80 -6.88
CA ASP A 161 18.03 -2.73 -7.85
C ASP A 161 16.89 -3.04 -8.83
N ILE A 162 15.69 -2.58 -8.45
CA ILE A 162 14.39 -2.76 -9.11
C ILE A 162 14.46 -2.43 -10.62
N TRP A 163 15.50 -1.70 -11.01
CA TRP A 163 15.76 -1.18 -12.35
C TRP A 163 16.54 -2.10 -13.28
N ARG A 164 17.20 -3.15 -12.75
CA ARG A 164 18.18 -3.94 -13.53
C ARG A 164 17.80 -5.39 -13.76
N GLU A 165 16.83 -5.93 -13.04
CA GLU A 165 16.43 -7.33 -13.15
C GLU A 165 14.96 -7.46 -13.55
N HIS A 166 14.65 -8.38 -14.46
CA HIS A 166 13.27 -8.76 -14.72
C HIS A 166 12.69 -9.47 -13.49
N PHE A 167 11.62 -8.91 -12.93
CA PHE A 167 10.91 -9.54 -11.82
C PHE A 167 9.39 -9.42 -11.99
N TYR A 168 8.71 -10.31 -11.29
CA TYR A 168 7.26 -10.43 -11.20
C TYR A 168 6.83 -9.95 -9.81
N GLY A 169 6.11 -8.83 -9.77
CA GLY A 169 5.51 -8.29 -8.57
C GLY A 169 4.20 -8.98 -8.26
N LEU A 170 4.00 -9.37 -7.01
CA LEU A 170 2.70 -9.73 -6.44
C LEU A 170 2.09 -8.47 -5.84
N LEU A 171 0.95 -8.04 -6.38
CA LEU A 171 0.20 -6.89 -5.90
C LEU A 171 -1.11 -7.34 -5.24
N LEU A 172 -1.48 -6.70 -4.14
CA LEU A 172 -2.76 -6.93 -3.45
C LEU A 172 -3.84 -6.02 -4.03
N ASP A 173 -5.06 -6.53 -4.21
CA ASP A 173 -6.21 -5.72 -4.65
C ASP A 173 -6.42 -4.53 -3.71
N PRO A 174 -6.45 -3.29 -4.23
CA PRO A 174 -6.77 -2.11 -3.43
C PRO A 174 -8.04 -2.29 -2.59
N ALA A 175 -9.06 -3.00 -3.09
CA ALA A 175 -10.30 -3.22 -2.35
C ALA A 175 -10.06 -3.90 -0.99
N GLY A 176 -8.99 -4.69 -0.90
CA GLY A 176 -8.55 -5.39 0.30
C GLY A 176 -7.50 -4.65 1.12
N TYR A 177 -7.15 -3.40 0.79
CA TYR A 177 -6.09 -2.65 1.49
C TYR A 177 -6.29 -1.12 1.54
N HIS A 178 -5.92 -0.50 2.66
CA HIS A 178 -5.86 0.96 2.87
C HIS A 178 -6.84 1.80 2.03
N GLN A 179 -8.11 1.82 2.45
CA GLN A 179 -9.19 2.63 1.88
C GLN A 179 -9.55 2.36 0.41
N GLY A 180 -9.11 1.26 -0.21
CA GLY A 180 -9.49 1.00 -1.60
C GLY A 180 -8.70 1.80 -2.63
N ARG A 181 -7.59 2.45 -2.23
CA ARG A 181 -6.88 3.44 -3.06
C ARG A 181 -5.53 2.96 -3.58
N ILE A 182 -4.81 2.21 -2.76
CA ILE A 182 -3.43 1.83 -3.03
C ILE A 182 -3.30 0.31 -3.15
N SER A 183 -2.43 -0.13 -4.04
CA SER A 183 -2.09 -1.54 -4.17
C SER A 183 -0.68 -1.76 -3.65
N ALA A 184 -0.56 -2.56 -2.61
CA ALA A 184 0.72 -2.91 -2.04
C ALA A 184 1.41 -4.01 -2.84
N VAL A 185 2.70 -3.81 -3.13
CA VAL A 185 3.58 -4.91 -3.56
C VAL A 185 3.89 -5.77 -2.33
N VAL A 186 3.43 -7.02 -2.37
CA VAL A 186 3.57 -7.99 -1.28
C VAL A 186 4.89 -8.76 -1.41
N SER A 187 5.29 -9.08 -2.63
CA SER A 187 6.53 -9.84 -2.88
C SER A 187 6.99 -9.70 -4.32
N GLU A 188 8.29 -9.91 -4.54
CA GLU A 188 8.93 -9.88 -5.85
C GLU A 188 9.55 -11.24 -6.15
N HIS A 189 9.41 -11.74 -7.38
CA HIS A 189 9.86 -13.06 -7.79
C HIS A 189 10.61 -13.00 -9.12
N ARG A 190 11.61 -13.86 -9.31
CA ARG A 190 12.32 -13.99 -10.61
C ARG A 190 11.59 -14.91 -11.61
N ARG A 191 10.67 -15.74 -11.13
CA ARG A 191 9.95 -16.72 -11.95
C ARG A 191 8.44 -16.50 -11.81
N LEU A 192 7.75 -16.44 -12.95
CA LEU A 192 6.29 -16.25 -12.98
C LEU A 192 5.55 -17.34 -12.18
N ALA A 193 5.97 -18.60 -12.32
CA ALA A 193 5.35 -19.71 -11.60
C ALA A 193 5.46 -19.59 -10.06
N ASP A 194 6.55 -19.02 -9.55
CA ASP A 194 6.71 -18.75 -8.11
C ASP A 194 5.77 -17.63 -7.65
N ALA A 195 5.66 -16.56 -8.44
CA ALA A 195 4.75 -15.45 -8.17
C ALA A 195 3.28 -15.92 -8.16
N ILE A 196 2.87 -16.73 -9.14
CA ILE A 196 1.51 -17.28 -9.23
C ILE A 196 1.21 -18.18 -8.02
N ARG A 197 2.11 -19.11 -7.67
CA ARG A 197 1.93 -19.95 -6.47
C ARG A 197 1.83 -19.14 -5.19
N ARG A 198 2.59 -18.05 -5.08
CA ARG A 198 2.51 -17.14 -3.94
C ARG A 198 1.18 -16.38 -3.95
N ALA A 199 0.71 -15.95 -5.12
CA ALA A 199 -0.57 -15.26 -5.30
C ALA A 199 -1.73 -16.11 -4.80
N GLU A 200 -1.87 -17.35 -5.27
CA GLU A 200 -2.95 -18.24 -4.83
C GLU A 200 -2.91 -18.52 -3.33
N ARG A 201 -1.71 -18.68 -2.76
CA ARG A 201 -1.57 -18.91 -1.31
C ARG A 201 -2.00 -17.68 -0.50
N VAL A 202 -1.54 -16.50 -0.87
CA VAL A 202 -1.90 -15.25 -0.18
C VAL A 202 -3.38 -14.97 -0.35
N ALA A 203 -3.91 -15.13 -1.57
CA ALA A 203 -5.32 -14.94 -1.86
C ALA A 203 -6.21 -15.92 -1.09
N GLY A 204 -5.84 -17.18 -0.98
CA GLY A 204 -6.57 -18.16 -0.16
C GLY A 204 -6.46 -17.91 1.35
N GLN A 205 -5.33 -17.38 1.84
CA GLN A 205 -5.16 -17.07 3.25
C GLN A 205 -5.98 -15.83 3.67
N LEU A 206 -5.98 -14.80 2.84
CA LEU A 206 -6.57 -13.51 3.14
C LEU A 206 -7.99 -13.35 2.60
N GLU A 207 -8.40 -14.17 1.63
CA GLU A 207 -9.61 -13.96 0.82
C GLU A 207 -9.62 -12.56 0.19
N ILE A 208 -8.43 -12.16 -0.30
CA ILE A 208 -8.18 -10.91 -1.02
C ILE A 208 -7.55 -11.26 -2.36
N ARG A 209 -8.10 -10.72 -3.46
CA ARG A 209 -7.54 -10.95 -4.78
C ARG A 209 -6.12 -10.41 -4.88
N CYS A 210 -5.28 -11.14 -5.60
CA CYS A 210 -3.93 -10.71 -5.94
C CYS A 210 -3.76 -10.62 -7.45
N LEU A 211 -2.85 -9.74 -7.87
CA LEU A 211 -2.38 -9.61 -9.24
C LEU A 211 -0.91 -9.96 -9.30
N VAL A 212 -0.50 -10.68 -10.33
CA VAL A 212 0.91 -10.81 -10.69
C VAL A 212 1.15 -9.98 -11.94
N ALA A 213 2.12 -9.09 -11.84
CA ALA A 213 2.52 -8.23 -12.95
C ALA A 213 4.04 -8.23 -13.14
N GLN A 214 4.48 -8.08 -14.37
CA GLN A 214 5.88 -7.89 -14.73
C GLN A 214 6.19 -6.40 -14.77
N LEU A 215 7.28 -5.99 -14.12
CA LEU A 215 7.79 -4.63 -14.29
C LEU A 215 8.41 -4.52 -15.69
N GLU A 216 7.88 -3.64 -16.52
CA GLU A 216 8.40 -3.39 -17.88
C GLU A 216 9.26 -2.14 -17.97
N GLY A 217 9.09 -1.21 -17.03
CA GLY A 217 9.90 -0.01 -16.95
C GLY A 217 9.46 0.87 -15.80
N ALA A 218 10.14 2.00 -15.65
CA ALA A 218 9.72 3.04 -14.75
C ALA A 218 10.18 4.40 -15.24
N ILE A 219 9.32 5.39 -15.04
CA ILE A 219 9.51 6.77 -15.47
C ILE A 219 9.99 7.53 -14.24
N SER A 220 11.19 8.09 -14.33
CA SER A 220 11.70 9.03 -13.32
C SER A 220 11.22 10.41 -13.69
N ILE A 221 10.38 10.99 -12.85
CA ILE A 221 9.93 12.38 -13.00
C ILE A 221 11.00 13.25 -12.31
N ARG A 222 11.76 14.00 -13.12
CA ARG A 222 12.81 14.93 -12.67
C ARG A 222 12.23 16.30 -12.45
#